data_AF-A0A531M4X5-F1
#
_entry.id   AF-A0A531M4X5-F1
#
_cell.length_a   1.000
_cell.length_b   1.000
_cell.length_c   1.000
_cell.angle_alpha   90.00
_cell.angle_beta   90.00
_cell.angle_gamma   90.00
#
_symmetry.space_group_name_H-M   'P 1'
#
loop_
_entity.id
_entity.type
_entity.pdbx_description
1 polymer ?
#
loop_
_entity_poly.entity_id
_entity_poly.type
_entity_poly.pdbx_seq_one_letter_code
_entity_poly.pdbx_strand_id
1 'polypeptide(L)'
;MPTAGEALILIAAAWVTAYLSWRFVEEPVRRLRQPPLRTVIAGATTALIVGLGGNSIFQGGGIASRIPKEVEAMRSLEVMWDWPCPQMVEISELDGTFCAFGAPWDKAARHAMLWGDSHAEHLAPLLDAVGQRENT
;
A
#
# COMPACT_ATOMS: atom_id res chain seq x y z
N MET A 1 -1.99 14.66 29.03
CA MET A 1 -0.98 13.83 29.71
C MET A 1 -1.73 13.10 30.82
N PRO A 2 -1.63 11.77 30.96
CA PRO A 2 -2.34 11.06 32.01
C PRO A 2 -1.90 11.57 33.39
N THR A 3 -2.86 11.72 34.29
CA THR A 3 -2.60 12.12 35.68
C THR A 3 -1.85 11.00 36.41
N ALA A 4 -1.18 11.31 37.52
CA ALA A 4 -0.44 10.31 38.30
C ALA A 4 -1.33 9.13 38.74
N GLY A 5 -2.61 9.39 39.04
CA GLY A 5 -3.59 8.35 39.37
C GLY A 5 -3.92 7.45 38.19
N GLU A 6 -4.17 8.01 37.01
CA GLU A 6 -4.42 7.25 35.78
C GLU A 6 -3.22 6.39 35.39
N ALA A 7 -2.00 6.93 35.52
CA ALA A 7 -0.77 6.20 35.25
C ALA A 7 -0.60 4.99 36.17
N LEU A 8 -0.88 5.14 37.47
CA LEU A 8 -0.82 4.04 38.44
C LEU A 8 -1.84 2.94 38.14
N ILE A 9 -3.06 3.32 37.74
CA ILE A 9 -4.11 2.37 37.36
C ILE A 9 -3.69 1.56 36.13
N LEU A 10 -3.14 2.22 35.10
CA LEU A 10 -2.68 1.55 33.89
C LEU A 10 -1.52 0.60 34.16
N ILE A 11 -0.58 0.98 35.03
CA ILE A 11 0.51 0.10 35.46
C ILE A 11 -0.09 -1.12 36.17
N ALA A 12 -0.96 -0.94 37.17
CA ALA A 12 -1.57 -2.06 37.88
C ALA A 12 -2.34 -2.99 36.93
N ALA A 13 -3.11 -2.44 35.99
CA ALA A 13 -3.82 -3.20 34.98
C ALA A 13 -2.88 -4.00 34.07
N ALA A 14 -1.76 -3.41 33.64
CA ALA A 14 -0.75 -4.11 32.85
C ALA A 14 -0.15 -5.30 33.61
N TRP A 15 0.19 -5.13 34.89
CA TRP A 15 0.71 -6.20 35.73
C TRP A 15 -0.30 -7.33 35.96
N VAL A 16 -1.56 -6.99 36.24
CA VAL A 16 -2.64 -7.99 36.38
C VAL A 16 -2.83 -8.75 35.07
N THR A 17 -2.88 -8.05 33.94
CA THR A 17 -3.04 -8.68 32.62
C THR A 17 -1.86 -9.59 32.29
N ALA A 18 -0.64 -9.15 32.57
CA ALA A 18 0.56 -9.96 32.40
C ALA A 18 0.54 -11.21 33.29
N TYR A 19 0.15 -11.09 34.56
CA TYR A 19 0.03 -12.22 35.48
C TYR A 19 -1.03 -13.22 35.02
N LEU A 20 -2.21 -12.75 34.61
CA LEU A 20 -3.27 -13.60 34.10
C LEU A 20 -2.86 -14.32 32.81
N SER A 21 -2.20 -13.61 31.89
CA SER A 21 -1.61 -14.20 30.67
C SER A 21 -0.62 -15.31 31.03
N TRP A 22 0.30 -15.03 31.95
CA TRP A 22 1.27 -16.03 32.39
C TRP A 22 0.61 -17.26 33.01
N ARG A 23 -0.33 -17.07 33.95
CA ARG A 23 -0.94 -18.17 34.73
C ARG A 23 -1.89 -19.04 33.92
N PHE A 24 -2.64 -18.44 33.00
CA PHE A 24 -3.73 -19.12 32.28
C PHE A 24 -3.42 -19.43 30.80
N VAL A 25 -2.46 -18.74 30.17
CA VAL A 25 -2.08 -18.98 28.78
C VAL A 25 -0.67 -19.57 28.71
N GLU A 26 0.35 -18.87 29.20
CA GLU A 26 1.73 -19.27 28.97
C GLU A 26 2.15 -20.51 29.78
N GLU A 27 1.89 -20.54 31.08
CA GLU A 27 2.30 -21.67 31.94
C GLU A 27 1.64 -22.99 31.53
N PRO A 28 0.32 -23.05 31.22
CA PRO A 28 -0.29 -24.26 30.67
C PRO A 28 0.33 -24.66 29.34
N VAL A 29 0.56 -23.71 28.42
CA VAL A 29 1.17 -23.98 27.10
C VAL A 29 2.62 -24.47 27.24
N ARG A 30 3.41 -23.93 28.17
CA ARG A 30 4.79 -24.37 28.43
C ARG A 30 4.85 -25.77 29.04
N ARG A 31 3.87 -26.15 29.85
CA ARG A 31 3.78 -27.49 30.47
C ARG A 31 3.06 -28.51 29.58
N LEU A 32 2.30 -28.05 28.59
CA LEU A 32 1.70 -28.88 27.54
C LEU A 32 2.82 -29.48 26.66
N ARG A 33 3.30 -30.68 27.02
CA ARG A 33 4.05 -31.55 26.11
C ARG A 33 3.10 -32.11 25.05
N GLN A 34 2.74 -31.27 24.07
CA GLN A 34 2.08 -31.74 22.85
C GLN A 34 3.03 -32.74 22.17
N PRO A 35 2.56 -33.93 21.76
CA PRO A 35 3.40 -34.85 21.01
C PRO A 35 3.87 -34.13 19.73
N PRO A 36 5.15 -34.25 19.35
CA PRO A 36 5.77 -33.45 18.27
C PRO A 36 4.98 -33.56 16.95
N LEU A 37 4.37 -34.71 16.69
CA LEU A 37 3.52 -34.94 15.53
C LEU A 37 2.29 -34.02 15.48
N ARG A 38 1.64 -33.73 16.61
CA ARG A 38 0.47 -32.82 16.64
C ARG A 38 0.87 -31.39 16.31
N THR A 39 2.01 -30.93 16.82
CA THR A 39 2.54 -29.59 16.51
C THR A 39 2.93 -29.49 15.04
N VAL A 40 3.58 -30.51 14.48
CA VAL A 40 3.93 -30.56 13.06
C VAL A 40 2.69 -30.57 12.18
N ILE A 41 1.68 -31.38 12.51
CA ILE A 41 0.41 -31.42 11.78
C ILE A 41 -0.28 -30.05 11.86
N ALA A 42 -0.42 -29.47 13.05
CA ALA A 42 -1.06 -28.16 13.21
C ALA A 42 -0.33 -27.06 12.43
N GLY A 43 1.00 -27.04 12.46
CA GLY A 43 1.83 -26.12 11.68
C GLY A 43 1.66 -26.31 10.17
N ALA A 44 1.72 -27.56 9.70
CA ALA A 44 1.54 -27.91 8.30
C ALA A 44 0.12 -27.56 7.79
N THR A 45 -0.92 -27.85 8.58
CA THR A 45 -2.29 -27.48 8.25
C THR A 45 -2.46 -25.96 8.18
N THR A 46 -1.86 -25.22 9.11
CA THR A 46 -1.91 -23.74 9.10
C THR A 46 -1.20 -23.18 7.87
N ALA A 47 -0.01 -23.68 7.56
CA ALA A 47 0.73 -23.28 6.36
C ALA A 47 -0.04 -23.61 5.07
N LEU A 48 -0.70 -24.77 5.01
CA LEU A 48 -1.57 -25.15 3.90
C LEU A 48 -2.76 -24.19 3.75
N ILE A 49 -3.46 -23.84 4.83
CA ILE A 49 -4.59 -22.91 4.79
C ILE A 49 -4.14 -21.54 4.28
N VAL A 50 -3.04 -21.01 4.80
CA VAL A 50 -2.50 -19.71 4.39
C VAL A 50 -2.01 -19.76 2.93
N GLY A 51 -1.28 -20.81 2.55
CA GLY A 51 -0.75 -20.98 1.20
C GLY A 51 -1.85 -21.14 0.16
N LEU A 52 -2.84 -22.01 0.41
CA LEU A 52 -3.97 -22.23 -0.48
C LEU A 52 -4.89 -21.01 -0.54
N GLY A 53 -5.12 -20.35 0.60
CA GLY A 53 -5.90 -19.11 0.66
C GLY A 53 -5.21 -17.95 -0.08
N GLY A 54 -3.90 -17.77 0.09
CA GLY A 54 -3.13 -16.78 -0.66
C GLY A 54 -3.12 -17.08 -2.16
N ASN A 55 -2.90 -18.33 -2.53
CA ASN A 55 -2.90 -18.76 -3.93
C ASN A 55 -4.27 -18.60 -4.60
N SER A 56 -5.37 -18.89 -3.89
CA SER A 56 -6.71 -18.70 -4.45
C SER A 56 -7.03 -17.23 -4.69
N ILE A 57 -6.60 -16.34 -3.79
CA ILE A 57 -6.70 -14.89 -3.99
C ILE A 57 -5.85 -14.45 -5.18
N PHE A 58 -4.60 -14.92 -5.28
CA PHE A 58 -3.71 -14.57 -6.39
C PHE A 58 -4.27 -15.01 -7.74
N GLN A 59 -4.70 -16.26 -7.87
CA GLN A 59 -5.31 -16.80 -9.08
C GLN A 59 -6.64 -16.13 -9.44
N GLY A 60 -7.39 -15.64 -8.43
CA GLY A 60 -8.57 -14.81 -8.62
C GLY A 60 -8.28 -13.36 -9.02
N GLY A 61 -7.00 -12.98 -9.16
CA GLY A 61 -6.58 -11.60 -9.45
C GLY A 61 -6.76 -10.65 -8.28
N GLY A 62 -6.92 -11.15 -7.05
CA GLY A 62 -7.25 -10.37 -5.86
C GLY A 62 -8.72 -10.51 -5.44
N ILE A 63 -9.21 -9.55 -4.66
CA ILE A 63 -10.60 -9.52 -4.17
C ILE A 63 -11.32 -8.36 -4.87
N ALA A 64 -11.81 -8.60 -6.09
CA ALA A 64 -12.41 -7.58 -6.95
C ALA A 64 -13.56 -6.81 -6.28
N SER A 65 -14.32 -7.45 -5.39
CA SER A 65 -15.41 -6.80 -4.64
C SER A 65 -14.98 -5.67 -3.70
N ARG A 66 -13.67 -5.51 -3.44
CA ARG A 66 -13.14 -4.37 -2.67
C ARG A 66 -12.92 -3.11 -3.51
N ILE A 67 -13.01 -3.21 -4.83
CA ILE A 67 -12.73 -2.13 -5.77
C ILE A 67 -14.06 -1.68 -6.38
N PRO A 68 -14.41 -0.38 -6.32
CA PRO A 68 -15.58 0.14 -7.03
C PRO A 68 -15.50 -0.17 -8.53
N LYS A 69 -16.63 -0.48 -9.16
CA LYS A 69 -16.67 -0.91 -10.57
C LYS A 69 -16.13 0.16 -11.52
N GLU A 70 -16.28 1.43 -11.15
CA GLU A 70 -15.86 2.59 -11.92
C GLU A 70 -14.33 2.65 -12.12
N VAL A 71 -13.56 2.06 -11.20
CA VAL A 71 -12.09 2.06 -11.23
C VAL A 71 -11.51 0.66 -11.37
N GLU A 72 -12.35 -0.36 -11.59
CA GLU A 72 -11.89 -1.75 -11.70
C GLU A 72 -10.90 -1.94 -12.87
N ALA A 73 -11.10 -1.20 -13.97
CA ALA A 73 -10.21 -1.23 -15.13
C ALA A 73 -8.77 -0.80 -14.80
N MET A 74 -8.57 0.09 -13.82
CA MET A 74 -7.24 0.56 -13.40
C MET A 74 -6.37 -0.53 -12.76
N ARG A 75 -6.93 -1.72 -12.51
CA ARG A 75 -6.14 -2.91 -12.10
C ARG A 75 -5.26 -3.43 -13.25
N SER A 76 -5.64 -3.15 -14.49
CA SER A 76 -4.86 -3.51 -15.67
C SER A 76 -3.66 -2.58 -15.77
N LEU A 77 -2.47 -3.17 -15.91
CA LEU A 77 -1.25 -2.42 -16.23
C LEU A 77 -1.47 -1.60 -17.50
N GLU A 78 -2.04 -2.20 -18.55
CA GLU A 78 -2.32 -1.53 -19.82
C GLU A 78 -3.21 -0.29 -19.63
N VAL A 79 -4.32 -0.41 -18.90
CA VAL A 79 -5.23 0.72 -18.67
C VAL A 79 -4.58 1.80 -17.80
N MET A 80 -3.81 1.40 -16.78
CA MET A 80 -3.12 2.32 -15.89
C MET A 80 -2.06 3.15 -16.63
N TRP A 81 -1.43 2.57 -17.66
CA TRP A 81 -0.42 3.22 -18.50
C TRP A 81 -0.97 3.81 -19.81
N ASP A 82 -2.28 3.73 -20.04
CA ASP A 82 -2.95 4.28 -21.23
C ASP A 82 -3.15 5.79 -21.10
N TRP A 83 -2.05 6.51 -20.93
CA TRP A 83 -2.01 7.97 -20.95
C TRP A 83 -0.95 8.43 -21.95
N PRO A 84 -1.36 8.88 -23.16
CA PRO A 84 -0.41 9.34 -24.16
C PRO A 84 0.17 10.69 -23.77
N CYS A 85 1.44 10.89 -24.11
CA CYS A 85 2.08 12.18 -23.94
C CYS A 85 1.37 13.27 -24.76
N PRO A 86 0.92 14.39 -24.16
CA PRO A 86 0.21 15.45 -24.89
C PRO A 86 1.09 16.21 -25.89
N GLN A 87 2.35 16.49 -25.53
CA GLN A 87 3.30 17.23 -26.36
C GLN A 87 4.72 16.75 -26.08
N MET A 88 5.47 16.42 -27.12
CA MET A 88 6.91 16.17 -27.02
C MET A 88 7.66 17.48 -27.23
N VAL A 89 8.57 17.82 -26.31
CA VAL A 89 9.35 19.06 -26.35
C VAL A 89 10.82 18.75 -26.24
N GLU A 90 11.62 19.37 -27.11
CA GLU A 90 13.07 19.33 -27.03
C GLU A 90 13.57 20.40 -26.06
N ILE A 91 14.33 19.99 -25.04
CA ILE A 91 14.96 20.88 -24.06
C ILE A 91 16.46 20.79 -24.28
N SER A 92 17.03 21.78 -24.97
CA SER A 92 18.41 21.76 -25.43
C SER A 92 19.43 21.74 -24.28
N GLU A 93 19.09 22.34 -23.13
CA GLU A 93 19.91 22.33 -21.92
C GLU A 93 20.05 20.94 -21.29
N LEU A 94 19.13 20.03 -21.61
CA LEU A 94 19.07 18.66 -21.11
C LEU A 94 19.42 17.62 -22.18
N ASP A 95 19.75 18.04 -23.40
CA ASP A 95 20.10 17.19 -24.54
C ASP A 95 19.11 16.02 -24.77
N GLY A 96 17.81 16.36 -24.80
CA GLY A 96 16.76 15.34 -24.92
C GLY A 96 15.38 15.86 -25.25
N THR A 97 14.52 14.94 -25.70
CA THR A 97 13.09 15.19 -25.91
C THR A 97 12.30 14.62 -24.74
N PHE A 98 11.50 15.47 -24.10
CA PHE A 98 10.72 15.13 -22.92
C PHE A 98 9.23 15.24 -23.21
N CYS A 99 8.44 14.45 -22.49
CA CYS A 99 7.01 14.65 -22.48
C CYS A 99 6.65 15.88 -21.65
N ALA A 100 6.01 16.86 -22.26
CA ALA A 100 5.41 18.00 -21.58
C ALA A 100 3.89 17.83 -21.51
N PHE A 101 3.30 18.35 -20.43
CA PHE A 101 1.88 18.24 -20.13
C PHE A 101 1.45 19.43 -19.26
N GLY A 102 0.15 19.67 -19.15
CA GLY A 102 -0.45 20.88 -18.59
C GLY A 102 -0.77 21.90 -19.69
N ALA A 103 -0.38 23.16 -19.47
CA ALA A 103 -0.56 24.20 -20.47
C ALA A 103 0.37 24.00 -21.69
N PRO A 104 0.01 24.56 -22.87
CA PRO A 104 0.90 24.54 -24.04
C PRO A 104 2.28 25.10 -23.68
N TRP A 105 3.34 24.38 -24.03
CA TRP A 105 4.70 24.68 -23.58
C TRP A 105 5.16 26.11 -23.89
N ASP A 106 4.75 26.64 -25.04
CA ASP A 106 5.05 27.98 -25.54
C ASP A 106 4.29 29.10 -24.81
N LYS A 107 3.17 28.76 -24.15
CA LYS A 107 2.27 29.73 -23.47
C LYS A 107 2.29 29.63 -21.96
N ALA A 108 2.87 28.57 -21.41
CA ALA A 108 2.91 28.36 -19.97
C ALA A 108 3.68 29.48 -19.27
N ALA A 109 3.10 30.08 -18.23
CA ALA A 109 3.76 31.13 -17.46
C ALA A 109 4.94 30.61 -16.62
N ARG A 110 4.95 29.30 -16.32
CA ARG A 110 5.98 28.61 -15.53
C ARG A 110 6.18 27.20 -16.04
N HIS A 111 7.42 26.74 -16.01
CA HIS A 111 7.81 25.37 -16.33
C HIS A 111 8.35 24.69 -15.08
N ALA A 112 7.99 23.42 -14.89
CA ALA A 112 8.46 22.58 -13.80
C ALA A 112 8.71 21.16 -14.33
N MET A 113 9.67 20.45 -13.71
CA MET A 113 10.01 19.08 -14.06
C MET A 113 9.41 18.12 -13.05
N LEU A 114 8.63 17.14 -13.52
CA LEU A 114 8.21 16.01 -12.72
C LEU A 114 9.31 14.95 -12.76
N TRP A 115 9.97 14.73 -11.63
CA TRP A 115 11.10 13.81 -11.52
C TRP A 115 10.82 12.71 -10.49
N GLY A 116 11.07 11.46 -10.86
CA GLY A 116 10.97 10.30 -9.99
C GLY A 116 11.05 9.00 -10.77
N ASP A 117 10.53 7.93 -10.18
CA ASP A 117 10.38 6.64 -10.83
C ASP A 117 8.99 6.51 -11.48
N SER A 118 8.55 5.28 -11.73
CA SER A 118 7.22 5.01 -12.28
C SER A 118 6.08 5.60 -11.44
N HIS A 119 6.23 5.81 -10.12
CA HIS A 119 5.18 6.45 -9.31
C HIS A 119 5.02 7.93 -9.63
N ALA A 120 6.10 8.63 -9.99
CA ALA A 120 5.98 10.02 -10.41
C ALA A 120 5.18 10.12 -11.71
N GLU A 121 5.38 9.20 -12.65
CA GLU A 121 4.67 9.19 -13.93
C GLU A 121 3.14 9.02 -13.76
N HIS A 122 2.69 8.26 -12.76
CA HIS A 122 1.26 8.14 -12.43
C HIS A 122 0.61 9.47 -12.00
N LEU A 123 1.40 10.48 -11.61
CA LEU A 123 0.89 11.82 -11.30
C LEU A 123 0.73 12.69 -12.53
N ALA A 124 1.34 12.34 -13.67
CA ALA A 124 1.31 13.16 -14.88
C ALA A 124 -0.11 13.46 -15.40
N PRO A 125 -1.07 12.50 -15.47
CA PRO A 125 -2.43 12.79 -15.91
C PRO A 125 -3.16 13.78 -14.97
N LEU A 126 -2.91 13.69 -13.66
CA LEU A 126 -3.52 14.57 -12.66
C LEU A 126 -2.95 16.00 -12.77
N LEU A 127 -1.62 16.10 -12.91
CA LEU A 127 -0.93 17.37 -13.07
C LEU A 127 -1.24 18.02 -14.42
N ASP A 128 -1.41 17.24 -15.49
CA ASP A 128 -1.87 17.69 -16.80
C ASP A 128 -3.27 18.33 -16.70
N ALA A 129 -4.23 17.62 -16.10
CA ALA A 129 -5.60 18.12 -15.95
C ALA A 129 -5.67 19.42 -15.11
N VAL A 130 -4.81 19.58 -14.11
CA VAL A 130 -4.71 20.82 -13.32
C VAL A 130 -3.99 21.90 -14.11
N GLY A 131 -2.87 21.58 -14.75
CA GLY A 131 -2.05 22.53 -15.51
C GLY A 131 -2.77 23.11 -16.73
N GLN A 132 -3.70 22.38 -17.32
CA GLN A 132 -4.60 22.86 -18.38
C GLN A 132 -5.63 23.89 -17.88
N ARG A 133 -6.00 23.84 -16.59
CA ARG A 133 -6.97 24.77 -15.99
C ARG A 133 -6.31 26.02 -15.42
N GLU A 134 -5.11 25.87 -14.87
CA GLU A 134 -4.39 26.91 -14.10
C GLU A 134 -3.44 27.77 -14.97
N ASN A 135 -3.74 27.99 -16.26
CA ASN A 135 -2.91 28.82 -17.15
C ASN A 135 -3.74 29.64 -18.15
N THR A 136 -4.54 30.55 -17.59
CA THR A 136 -4.63 31.95 -18.08
C THR A 136 -3.68 32.81 -17.27
#